data_AF-A0A497TN43-F1
#
_entry.id   AF-A0A497TN43-F1
#
_cell.length_a   1.000
_cell.length_b   1.000
_cell.length_c   1.000
_cell.angle_alpha   90.00
_cell.angle_beta   90.00
_cell.angle_gamma   90.00
#
_symmetry.space_group_name_H-M   'P 1'
#
loop_
_entity.id
_entity.type
_entity.pdbx_description
1 polymer ?
#
loop_
_entity_poly.entity_id
_entity_poly.type
_entity_poly.pdbx_seq_one_letter_code
_entity_poly.pdbx_strand_id
1 'polypeptide(L)'
;MAKRIFKLPGIQDLSKDQEDARALPKSGRHLIIGGPGTGKSVLALLRSRRHHKDKEGYVFLVYNKLLNQASRQLFGAKLESQQWQSWFMRNYREITGEPIPLQPSQPGRTWQDIDWVGVLDAITKLEEQLPAQDFPYLVIDEGQDMPPQFYQALLNLGFEEFYVVADQNQQIEPDKNSTRQEIQNVLAIDPNDLIELQHNYRNTYSIARLAREFYTGDPASPPPDLPKSKHSAKRPLLFEYNNNQFQPMIKRILKMADLNPNRLIGVITPNNKVRRRYFDALKISDVQLDNERPRIETYQSGKDAELLFDEGGIMVINAQSCKGLEFDTVFLADINEHYLNSSMPDQKKRLFYVMVARAIDSVIMLKEADKHCPVEAILPKDPDVLERK
;
A
#
# COMPACT_ATOMS: atom_id res chain seq x y z
N MET A 1 8.93 6.56 23.80
CA MET A 1 8.00 5.91 22.83
C MET A 1 8.12 4.39 22.88
N ALA A 2 6.99 3.66 22.81
CA ALA A 2 7.00 2.19 22.92
C ALA A 2 7.06 1.51 21.54
N LYS A 3 7.86 0.43 21.45
CA LYS A 3 7.99 -0.39 20.24
C LYS A 3 6.72 -1.17 19.94
N ARG A 4 6.36 -1.26 18.65
CA ARG A 4 5.26 -2.08 18.15
C ARG A 4 5.70 -3.55 18.02
N ILE A 5 4.72 -4.44 17.94
CA ILE A 5 4.93 -5.78 17.39
C ILE A 5 4.96 -5.63 15.86
N PHE A 6 6.11 -5.20 15.32
CA PHE A 6 6.33 -4.97 13.89
C PHE A 6 7.52 -5.82 13.43
N LYS A 7 7.27 -7.11 13.29
CA LYS A 7 8.28 -8.12 12.92
C LYS A 7 7.69 -9.08 11.91
N LEU A 8 8.53 -9.61 11.02
CA LEU A 8 8.09 -10.68 10.13
C LEU A 8 7.72 -11.93 10.95
N PRO A 9 6.63 -12.63 10.57
CA PRO A 9 6.23 -13.87 11.22
C PRO A 9 7.31 -14.95 11.08
N GLY A 10 7.29 -15.91 12.00
CA GLY A 10 8.07 -17.14 11.86
C GLY A 10 7.45 -18.06 10.81
N ILE A 11 8.21 -19.06 10.38
CA ILE A 11 7.75 -20.03 9.38
C ILE A 11 6.54 -20.82 9.92
N GLN A 12 6.52 -21.12 11.22
CA GLN A 12 5.45 -21.82 11.89
C GLN A 12 4.13 -21.03 11.97
N ASP A 13 4.16 -19.72 11.71
CA ASP A 13 2.99 -18.84 11.77
C ASP A 13 2.32 -18.70 10.38
N LEU A 14 2.91 -19.28 9.33
CA LEU A 14 2.40 -19.22 7.96
C LEU A 14 1.28 -20.24 7.73
N SER A 15 0.29 -19.85 6.95
CA SER A 15 -0.72 -20.80 6.45
C SER A 15 -0.17 -21.69 5.34
N LYS A 16 -0.92 -22.73 4.97
CA LYS A 16 -0.53 -23.63 3.88
C LYS A 16 -0.24 -22.86 2.57
N ASP A 17 -1.16 -22.03 2.11
CA ASP A 17 -0.99 -21.27 0.87
C ASP A 17 0.22 -20.29 0.92
N GLN A 18 0.50 -19.72 2.10
CA GLN A 18 1.66 -18.85 2.33
C GLN A 18 2.96 -19.66 2.34
N GLU A 19 2.95 -20.86 2.90
CA GLU A 19 4.07 -21.78 2.89
C GLU A 19 4.36 -22.28 1.46
N ASP A 20 3.32 -22.60 0.68
CA ASP A 20 3.43 -22.95 -0.73
C ASP A 20 4.08 -21.79 -1.51
N ALA A 21 3.61 -20.56 -1.31
CA ALA A 21 4.20 -19.35 -1.90
C ALA A 21 5.65 -19.09 -1.47
N ARG A 22 5.99 -19.43 -0.23
CA ARG A 22 7.35 -19.33 0.29
C ARG A 22 8.25 -20.42 -0.29
N ALA A 23 7.71 -21.62 -0.52
CA ALA A 23 8.43 -22.82 -0.94
C ALA A 23 8.79 -22.84 -2.43
N LEU A 24 8.13 -22.01 -3.25
CA LEU A 24 8.47 -21.82 -4.66
C LEU A 24 9.99 -21.74 -4.91
N PRO A 25 10.50 -22.33 -6.00
CA PRO A 25 11.93 -22.30 -6.37
C PRO A 25 12.48 -20.88 -6.36
N LYS A 26 13.75 -20.69 -6.00
CA LYS A 26 14.43 -19.36 -6.01
C LYS A 26 14.88 -18.91 -7.40
N SER A 27 14.38 -19.57 -8.43
CA SER A 27 14.61 -19.30 -9.84
C SER A 27 13.29 -19.39 -10.60
N GLY A 28 13.22 -18.86 -11.81
CA GLY A 28 11.99 -18.71 -12.59
C GLY A 28 11.13 -17.52 -12.19
N ARG A 29 9.89 -17.54 -12.69
CA ARG A 29 8.95 -16.41 -12.67
C ARG A 29 7.71 -16.79 -11.90
N HIS A 30 7.46 -16.10 -10.81
CA HIS A 30 6.43 -16.44 -9.83
C HIS A 30 5.48 -15.28 -9.62
N LEU A 31 4.19 -15.57 -9.55
CA LEU A 31 3.16 -14.57 -9.26
C LEU A 31 2.30 -15.01 -8.07
N ILE A 32 2.21 -14.14 -7.08
CA ILE A 32 1.41 -14.37 -5.89
C ILE A 32 0.31 -13.32 -5.84
N ILE A 33 -0.93 -13.77 -5.97
CA ILE A 33 -2.12 -12.92 -5.94
C ILE A 33 -2.78 -13.05 -4.57
N GLY A 34 -3.41 -11.98 -4.11
CA GLY A 34 -4.32 -12.03 -2.98
C GLY A 34 -4.83 -10.65 -2.62
N GLY A 35 -5.95 -10.57 -1.91
CA GLY A 35 -6.49 -9.28 -1.49
C GLY A 35 -5.72 -8.63 -0.31
N PRO A 36 -6.26 -7.55 0.28
CA PRO A 36 -5.64 -6.88 1.41
C PRO A 36 -5.53 -7.80 2.63
N GLY A 37 -4.42 -7.70 3.34
CA GLY A 37 -4.22 -8.45 4.60
C GLY A 37 -3.86 -9.93 4.43
N THR A 38 -3.67 -10.43 3.20
CA THR A 38 -3.29 -11.83 2.96
C THR A 38 -1.82 -12.18 3.20
N GLY A 39 -0.97 -11.18 3.49
CA GLY A 39 0.45 -11.39 3.79
C GLY A 39 1.40 -11.32 2.58
N LYS A 40 0.97 -10.78 1.43
CA LYS A 40 1.80 -10.61 0.22
C LYS A 40 3.16 -9.93 0.47
N SER A 41 3.16 -8.73 1.05
CA SER A 41 4.40 -7.98 1.34
C SER A 41 5.29 -8.76 2.32
N VAL A 42 4.70 -9.50 3.26
CA VAL A 42 5.43 -10.41 4.16
C VAL A 42 6.12 -11.51 3.37
N LEU A 43 5.44 -12.17 2.43
CA LEU A 43 6.03 -13.21 1.57
C LEU A 43 7.16 -12.66 0.71
N ALA A 44 6.97 -11.49 0.10
CA ALA A 44 8.00 -10.82 -0.70
C ALA A 44 9.25 -10.49 0.15
N LEU A 45 9.06 -10.04 1.40
CA LEU A 45 10.16 -9.83 2.34
C LEU A 45 10.82 -11.14 2.79
N LEU A 46 10.05 -12.21 3.02
CA LEU A 46 10.60 -13.53 3.34
C LEU A 46 11.40 -14.12 2.17
N ARG A 47 10.95 -13.91 0.93
CA ARG A 47 11.66 -14.26 -0.30
C ARG A 47 12.99 -13.53 -0.39
N SER A 48 12.97 -12.21 -0.22
CA SER A 48 14.17 -11.37 -0.13
C SER A 48 15.16 -11.86 0.93
N ARG A 49 14.64 -12.36 2.06
CA ARG A 49 15.47 -12.87 3.16
C ARG A 49 16.18 -14.17 2.80
N ARG A 50 15.58 -15.01 1.97
CA ARG A 50 16.22 -16.24 1.47
C ARG A 50 17.41 -15.88 0.58
N HIS A 51 17.22 -15.04 -0.43
CA HIS A 51 18.32 -14.57 -1.30
C HIS A 51 19.43 -13.87 -0.50
N HIS A 52 19.06 -12.97 0.43
CA HIS A 52 20.04 -12.29 1.27
C HIS A 52 20.88 -13.25 2.14
N LYS A 53 20.26 -14.28 2.73
CA LYS A 53 20.96 -15.28 3.54
C LYS A 53 21.93 -16.12 2.71
N ASP A 54 21.51 -16.46 1.49
CA ASP A 54 22.27 -17.31 0.58
C ASP A 54 23.29 -16.51 -0.26
N LYS A 55 23.36 -15.18 -0.04
CA LYS A 55 24.23 -14.22 -0.75
C LYS A 55 24.01 -14.20 -2.26
N GLU A 56 22.77 -14.40 -2.69
CA GLU A 56 22.34 -14.28 -4.07
C GLU A 56 21.92 -12.83 -4.35
N GLY A 57 22.29 -12.30 -5.52
CA GLY A 57 21.90 -10.95 -5.92
C GLY A 57 20.39 -10.82 -6.10
N TYR A 58 19.77 -9.86 -5.43
CA TYR A 58 18.33 -9.59 -5.55
C TYR A 58 18.04 -8.10 -5.37
N VAL A 59 16.91 -7.64 -5.88
CA VAL A 59 16.40 -6.29 -5.59
C VAL A 59 14.93 -6.37 -5.20
N PHE A 60 14.60 -5.72 -4.08
CA PHE A 60 13.22 -5.57 -3.62
C PHE A 60 12.63 -4.23 -4.12
N LEU A 61 11.74 -4.30 -5.10
CA LEU A 61 11.09 -3.14 -5.70
C LEU A 61 9.74 -2.88 -5.04
N VAL A 62 9.50 -1.62 -4.68
CA VAL A 62 8.24 -1.17 -4.08
C VAL A 62 7.65 0.01 -4.84
N TYR A 63 6.32 0.13 -4.74
CA TYR A 63 5.59 1.21 -5.40
C TYR A 63 6.00 2.62 -4.93
N ASN A 64 6.07 2.84 -3.62
CA ASN A 64 6.26 4.18 -3.04
C ASN A 64 7.35 4.23 -1.95
N LYS A 65 7.84 5.45 -1.66
CA LYS A 65 8.90 5.70 -0.66
C LYS A 65 8.51 5.28 0.76
N LEU A 66 7.25 5.44 1.16
CA LEU A 66 6.78 5.09 2.51
C LEU A 66 6.79 3.58 2.73
N LEU A 67 6.28 2.83 1.75
CA LEU A 67 6.34 1.38 1.74
C LEU A 67 7.80 0.91 1.76
N ASN A 68 8.71 1.60 1.06
CA ASN A 68 10.14 1.29 1.14
C ASN A 68 10.67 1.40 2.58
N GLN A 69 10.36 2.51 3.26
CA GLN A 69 10.79 2.73 4.65
C GLN A 69 10.19 1.70 5.61
N ALA A 70 8.89 1.43 5.49
CA ALA A 70 8.20 0.42 6.30
C ALA A 70 8.80 -0.98 6.08
N SER A 71 9.04 -1.37 4.82
CA SER A 71 9.66 -2.65 4.47
C SER A 71 11.09 -2.78 5.00
N ARG A 72 11.90 -1.72 4.94
CA ARG A 72 13.26 -1.70 5.51
C ARG A 72 13.24 -1.84 7.03
N GLN A 73 12.29 -1.22 7.73
CA GLN A 73 12.16 -1.37 9.19
C GLN A 73 11.71 -2.78 9.57
N LEU A 74 10.78 -3.36 8.81
CA LEU A 74 10.25 -4.70 9.06
C LEU A 74 11.27 -5.81 8.75
N PHE A 75 12.06 -5.63 7.70
CA PHE A 75 13.10 -6.58 7.28
C PHE A 75 14.39 -6.43 8.09
N GLY A 76 14.83 -5.19 8.31
CA GLY A 76 16.13 -4.79 8.84
C GLY A 76 16.92 -3.92 7.83
N ALA A 77 17.92 -3.18 8.32
CA ALA A 77 18.69 -2.18 7.55
C ALA A 77 19.42 -2.72 6.30
N LYS A 78 19.54 -4.05 6.18
CA LYS A 78 20.24 -4.74 5.09
C LYS A 78 19.36 -5.06 3.87
N LEU A 79 18.08 -4.67 3.88
CA LEU A 79 17.22 -4.89 2.73
C LEU A 79 17.73 -4.09 1.51
N GLU A 80 18.04 -4.80 0.42
CA GLU A 80 18.33 -4.19 -0.88
C GLU A 80 17.02 -3.77 -1.57
N SER A 81 16.44 -2.66 -1.10
CA SER A 81 15.16 -2.17 -1.59
C SER A 81 15.20 -0.77 -2.20
N GLN A 82 14.43 -0.58 -3.26
CA GLN A 82 14.35 0.69 -3.98
C GLN A 82 12.92 0.96 -4.49
N GLN A 83 12.59 2.24 -4.67
CA GLN A 83 11.35 2.61 -5.36
C GLN A 83 11.50 2.28 -6.85
N TRP A 84 10.49 1.62 -7.41
CA TRP A 84 10.60 0.96 -8.73
C TRP A 84 10.96 1.91 -9.88
N GLN A 85 10.35 3.09 -9.98
CA GLN A 85 10.64 4.03 -11.06
C GLN A 85 12.07 4.53 -10.97
N SER A 86 12.50 4.93 -9.78
CA SER A 86 13.86 5.43 -9.54
C SER A 86 14.90 4.35 -9.86
N TRP A 87 14.63 3.10 -9.47
CA TRP A 87 15.48 1.97 -9.81
C TRP A 87 15.49 1.70 -11.31
N PHE A 88 14.33 1.65 -11.96
CA PHE A 88 14.20 1.35 -13.40
C PHE A 88 14.92 2.40 -14.25
N MET A 89 14.70 3.69 -13.98
CA MET A 89 15.37 4.78 -14.70
C MET A 89 16.89 4.70 -14.59
N ARG A 90 17.43 4.36 -13.41
CA ARG A 90 18.87 4.20 -13.21
C ARG A 90 19.41 2.99 -13.96
N ASN A 91 18.79 1.81 -13.77
CA ASN A 91 19.26 0.58 -14.40
C ASN A 91 19.12 0.62 -15.92
N TYR A 92 18.03 1.20 -16.44
CA TYR A 92 17.86 1.43 -17.88
C TYR A 92 19.06 2.18 -18.47
N ARG A 93 19.48 3.27 -17.82
CA ARG A 93 20.63 4.07 -18.26
C ARG A 93 21.95 3.32 -18.11
N GLU A 94 22.13 2.56 -17.03
CA GLU A 94 23.33 1.75 -16.80
C GLU A 94 23.49 0.63 -17.85
N ILE A 95 22.38 0.02 -18.27
CA ILE A 95 22.37 -1.08 -19.26
C ILE A 95 22.47 -0.54 -20.69
N THR A 96 21.69 0.49 -21.04
CA THR A 96 21.57 0.98 -22.42
C THR A 96 22.56 2.10 -22.76
N GLY A 97 23.16 2.74 -21.75
CA GLY A 97 23.98 3.95 -21.93
C GLY A 97 23.18 5.24 -22.19
N GLU A 98 21.88 5.14 -22.44
CA GLU A 98 21.01 6.24 -22.86
C GLU A 98 20.09 6.73 -21.73
N PRO A 99 19.69 8.02 -21.71
CA PRO A 99 18.67 8.48 -20.79
C PRO A 99 17.32 7.82 -21.11
N ILE A 100 16.52 7.58 -20.08
CA ILE A 100 15.18 7.02 -20.27
C ILE A 100 14.28 8.01 -21.07
N PRO A 101 13.56 7.53 -22.10
CA PRO A 101 12.53 8.32 -22.77
C PRO A 101 11.42 8.79 -21.81
N LEU A 102 11.08 10.08 -21.86
CA LEU A 102 10.07 10.71 -21.01
C LEU A 102 9.01 11.39 -21.86
N GLN A 103 7.77 11.33 -21.39
CA GLN A 103 6.65 12.07 -21.98
C GLN A 103 6.87 13.59 -21.88
N PRO A 104 6.30 14.40 -22.79
CA PRO A 104 6.43 15.85 -22.75
C PRO A 104 5.99 16.45 -21.40
N SER A 105 6.70 17.49 -20.96
CA SER A 105 6.34 18.23 -19.74
C SER A 105 4.92 18.81 -19.86
N GLN A 106 4.09 18.57 -18.84
CA GLN A 106 2.74 19.13 -18.77
C GLN A 106 2.70 20.37 -17.86
N PRO A 107 1.94 21.43 -18.23
CA PRO A 107 1.78 22.61 -17.39
C PRO A 107 1.32 22.25 -15.96
N GLY A 108 2.03 22.75 -14.96
CA GLY A 108 1.69 22.51 -13.54
C GLY A 108 2.16 21.18 -12.95
N ARG A 109 2.85 20.32 -13.73
CA ARG A 109 3.54 19.14 -13.20
C ARG A 109 5.04 19.38 -13.14
N THR A 110 5.65 19.02 -12.01
CA THR A 110 7.10 19.09 -11.81
C THR A 110 7.83 17.81 -12.23
N TRP A 111 7.10 16.81 -12.73
CA TRP A 111 7.61 15.50 -13.10
C TRP A 111 7.01 15.05 -14.44
N GLN A 112 7.77 14.26 -15.19
CA GLN A 112 7.37 13.68 -16.46
C GLN A 112 7.16 12.17 -16.29
N ASP A 113 6.09 11.65 -16.89
CA ASP A 113 5.83 10.21 -16.94
C ASP A 113 6.81 9.54 -17.92
N ILE A 114 7.13 8.26 -17.69
CA ILE A 114 7.98 7.47 -18.60
C ILE A 114 7.26 7.30 -19.94
N ASP A 115 7.97 7.53 -21.05
CA ASP A 115 7.48 7.18 -22.38
C ASP A 115 7.76 5.70 -22.68
N TRP A 116 6.83 4.83 -22.29
CA TRP A 116 6.97 3.39 -22.47
C TRP A 116 7.10 2.95 -23.93
N VAL A 117 6.49 3.68 -24.87
CA VAL A 117 6.63 3.37 -26.30
C VAL A 117 8.06 3.64 -26.73
N GLY A 118 8.57 4.84 -26.42
CA GLY A 118 9.96 5.21 -26.69
C GLY A 118 10.96 4.28 -26.00
N VAL A 119 10.69 3.84 -24.77
CA VAL A 119 11.52 2.87 -24.02
C VAL A 119 11.62 1.54 -24.78
N LEU A 120 10.49 0.95 -25.16
CA LEU A 120 10.48 -0.34 -25.85
C LEU A 120 11.12 -0.27 -27.24
N ASP A 121 10.87 0.81 -27.98
CA ASP A 121 11.51 1.08 -29.28
C ASP A 121 13.03 1.21 -29.14
N ALA A 122 13.49 1.90 -28.09
CA ALA A 122 14.92 2.08 -27.84
C ALA A 122 15.60 0.77 -27.46
N ILE A 123 15.01 -0.03 -26.57
CA ILE A 123 15.54 -1.35 -26.21
C ILE A 123 15.64 -2.25 -27.44
N THR A 124 14.59 -2.29 -28.26
CA THR A 124 14.55 -3.11 -29.49
C THR A 124 15.67 -2.74 -30.47
N LYS A 125 16.01 -1.44 -30.60
CA LYS A 125 17.13 -0.99 -31.46
C LYS A 125 18.50 -1.36 -30.91
N LEU A 126 18.59 -1.58 -29.60
CA LEU A 126 19.83 -1.87 -28.89
C LEU A 126 20.00 -3.36 -28.58
N GLU A 127 19.04 -4.22 -28.91
CA GLU A 127 18.97 -5.63 -28.47
C GLU A 127 20.28 -6.40 -28.71
N GLU A 128 20.88 -6.27 -29.90
CA GLU A 128 22.16 -6.93 -30.25
C GLU A 128 23.39 -6.31 -29.55
N GLN A 129 23.26 -5.11 -28.99
CA GLN A 129 24.32 -4.34 -28.34
C GLN A 129 24.23 -4.40 -26.82
N LEU A 130 23.16 -5.00 -26.27
CA LEU A 130 22.99 -5.12 -24.84
C LEU A 130 24.10 -6.02 -24.25
N PRO A 131 24.77 -5.58 -23.18
CA PRO A 131 25.84 -6.35 -22.58
C PRO A 131 25.26 -7.63 -21.95
N ALA A 132 25.93 -8.76 -22.16
CA ALA A 132 25.67 -9.96 -21.36
C ALA A 132 26.04 -9.68 -19.90
N GLN A 133 25.05 -9.62 -19.02
CA GLN A 133 25.24 -9.38 -17.59
C GLN A 133 24.35 -10.32 -16.78
N ASP A 134 24.84 -10.70 -15.60
CA ASP A 134 24.02 -11.40 -14.62
C ASP A 134 23.07 -10.39 -13.96
N PHE A 135 21.78 -10.52 -14.24
CA PHE A 135 20.77 -9.67 -13.63
C PHE A 135 20.34 -10.19 -12.25
N PRO A 136 20.07 -9.30 -11.28
CA PRO A 136 19.60 -9.70 -9.96
C PRO A 136 18.19 -10.27 -10.02
N TYR A 137 17.87 -11.14 -9.06
CA TYR A 137 16.51 -11.63 -8.86
C TYR A 137 15.57 -10.48 -8.45
N LEU A 138 14.48 -10.27 -9.18
CA LEU A 138 13.54 -9.18 -8.90
C LEU A 138 12.41 -9.64 -7.99
N VAL A 139 12.35 -9.06 -6.79
CA VAL A 139 11.22 -9.23 -5.88
C VAL A 139 10.38 -7.96 -5.93
N ILE A 140 9.14 -8.06 -6.39
CA ILE A 140 8.29 -6.90 -6.71
C ILE A 140 7.05 -6.92 -5.80
N ASP A 141 6.90 -5.89 -4.97
CA ASP A 141 5.71 -5.67 -4.14
C ASP A 141 4.76 -4.65 -4.77
N GLU A 142 3.45 -4.85 -4.56
CA GLU A 142 2.36 -4.13 -5.21
C GLU A 142 2.50 -4.10 -6.75
N GLY A 143 2.81 -5.25 -7.35
CA GLY A 143 3.12 -5.38 -8.77
C GLY A 143 2.01 -4.91 -9.73
N GLN A 144 0.75 -4.90 -9.27
CA GLN A 144 -0.35 -4.32 -10.04
C GLN A 144 -0.20 -2.81 -10.26
N ASP A 145 0.62 -2.09 -9.48
CA ASP A 145 0.81 -0.65 -9.65
C ASP A 145 1.90 -0.26 -10.65
N MET A 146 2.47 -1.26 -11.35
CA MET A 146 3.43 -1.05 -12.41
C MET A 146 2.72 -1.30 -13.76
N PRO A 147 3.08 -0.58 -14.83
CA PRO A 147 2.48 -0.78 -16.15
C PRO A 147 2.94 -2.11 -16.78
N PRO A 148 2.15 -2.75 -17.67
CA PRO A 148 2.59 -3.96 -18.38
C PRO A 148 3.91 -3.77 -19.14
N GLN A 149 4.12 -2.57 -19.68
CA GLN A 149 5.33 -2.19 -20.42
C GLN A 149 6.59 -2.18 -19.53
N PHE A 150 6.45 -1.99 -18.22
CA PHE A 150 7.57 -2.11 -17.29
C PHE A 150 8.09 -3.56 -17.26
N TYR A 151 7.20 -4.53 -17.14
CA TYR A 151 7.56 -5.95 -17.17
C TYR A 151 8.14 -6.35 -18.52
N GLN A 152 7.54 -5.87 -19.63
CA GLN A 152 8.04 -6.14 -20.98
C GLN A 152 9.44 -5.56 -21.18
N ALA A 153 9.68 -4.34 -20.74
CA ALA A 153 10.99 -3.70 -20.86
C ALA A 153 12.05 -4.47 -20.06
N LEU A 154 11.71 -4.99 -18.87
CA LEU A 154 12.63 -5.81 -18.09
C LEU A 154 13.00 -7.12 -18.79
N LEU A 155 12.04 -7.82 -19.39
CA LEU A 155 12.33 -9.00 -20.19
C LEU A 155 13.24 -8.67 -21.38
N ASN A 156 12.95 -7.59 -22.11
CA ASN A 156 13.75 -7.17 -23.27
C ASN A 156 15.16 -6.69 -22.88
N LEU A 157 15.36 -6.25 -21.63
CA LEU A 157 16.67 -5.91 -21.09
C LEU A 157 17.47 -7.14 -20.62
N GLY A 158 16.85 -8.32 -20.58
CA GLY A 158 17.49 -9.58 -20.19
C GLY A 158 17.21 -10.04 -18.75
N PHE A 159 16.29 -9.41 -18.02
CA PHE A 159 15.87 -9.92 -16.71
C PHE A 159 15.02 -11.18 -16.89
N GLU A 160 15.38 -12.28 -16.22
CA GLU A 160 14.67 -13.57 -16.37
C GLU A 160 13.91 -14.00 -15.12
N GLU A 161 14.27 -13.42 -13.97
CA GLU A 161 14.02 -13.94 -12.63
C GLU A 161 13.10 -13.03 -11.80
N PHE A 162 11.89 -13.50 -11.48
CA PHE A 162 10.83 -12.65 -10.91
C PHE A 162 10.05 -13.34 -9.79
N TYR A 163 9.79 -12.60 -8.72
CA TYR A 163 8.78 -12.91 -7.71
C TYR A 163 7.90 -11.70 -7.50
N VAL A 164 6.72 -11.71 -8.12
CA VAL A 164 5.79 -10.60 -8.11
C VAL A 164 4.66 -10.91 -7.14
N VAL A 165 4.37 -10.00 -6.22
CA VAL A 165 3.17 -10.07 -5.39
C VAL A 165 2.22 -8.94 -5.75
N ALA A 166 0.95 -9.24 -5.99
CA ALA A 166 -0.01 -8.26 -6.51
C ALA A 166 -1.43 -8.41 -5.95
N ASP A 167 -2.17 -7.30 -5.95
CA ASP A 167 -3.59 -7.23 -5.58
C ASP A 167 -4.36 -6.37 -6.58
N GLN A 168 -5.06 -7.04 -7.49
CA GLN A 168 -5.87 -6.42 -8.54
C GLN A 168 -6.83 -5.36 -7.99
N ASN A 169 -7.41 -5.58 -6.81
CA ASN A 169 -8.46 -4.72 -6.26
C ASN A 169 -7.93 -3.46 -5.57
N GLN A 170 -6.62 -3.37 -5.37
CA GLN A 170 -5.95 -2.18 -4.85
C GLN A 170 -5.33 -1.32 -5.96
N GLN A 171 -5.55 -1.64 -7.23
CA GLN A 171 -5.03 -0.87 -8.35
C GLN A 171 -5.54 0.60 -8.31
N ILE A 172 -4.62 1.56 -8.24
CA ILE A 172 -4.95 2.99 -8.07
C ILE A 172 -5.32 3.65 -9.41
N GLU A 173 -4.57 3.36 -10.49
CA GLU A 173 -4.75 3.98 -11.81
C GLU A 173 -4.93 2.89 -12.89
N PRO A 174 -6.16 2.36 -13.12
CA PRO A 174 -6.38 1.22 -14.00
C PRO A 174 -5.80 1.37 -15.40
N ASP A 175 -5.86 2.57 -15.96
CA ASP A 175 -5.40 2.84 -17.33
C ASP A 175 -3.86 2.89 -17.46
N LYS A 176 -3.13 2.85 -16.35
CA LYS A 176 -1.66 2.93 -16.30
C LYS A 176 -0.98 1.76 -15.60
N ASN A 177 -1.77 0.84 -15.07
CA ASN A 177 -1.33 -0.16 -14.13
C ASN A 177 -1.67 -1.55 -14.68
N SER A 178 -0.94 -2.58 -14.29
CA SER A 178 -1.19 -3.94 -14.77
C SER A 178 -2.35 -4.61 -14.04
N THR A 179 -3.09 -5.40 -14.80
CA THR A 179 -3.94 -6.45 -14.27
C THR A 179 -3.14 -7.71 -13.94
N ARG A 180 -3.69 -8.61 -13.11
CA ARG A 180 -3.07 -9.92 -12.84
C ARG A 180 -2.78 -10.70 -14.13
N GLN A 181 -3.69 -10.61 -15.11
CA GLN A 181 -3.58 -11.36 -16.36
C GLN A 181 -2.48 -10.77 -17.25
N GLU A 182 -2.34 -9.44 -17.28
CA GLU A 182 -1.25 -8.79 -17.99
C GLU A 182 0.11 -9.15 -17.40
N ILE A 183 0.26 -9.14 -16.06
CA ILE A 183 1.50 -9.58 -15.40
C ILE A 183 1.81 -11.03 -15.78
N GLN A 184 0.82 -11.92 -15.63
CA GLN A 184 0.99 -13.34 -15.94
C GLN A 184 1.37 -13.56 -17.42
N ASN A 185 0.70 -12.88 -18.34
CA ASN A 185 0.92 -13.02 -19.78
C ASN A 185 2.28 -12.47 -20.20
N VAL A 186 2.63 -11.25 -19.77
CA VAL A 186 3.90 -10.62 -20.14
C VAL A 186 5.07 -11.44 -19.61
N LEU A 187 5.01 -11.87 -18.36
CA LEU A 187 6.07 -12.68 -17.75
C LEU A 187 6.01 -14.16 -18.16
N ALA A 188 5.00 -14.60 -18.93
CA ALA A 188 4.78 -15.99 -19.33
C ALA A 188 4.80 -16.96 -18.13
N ILE A 189 4.07 -16.63 -17.07
CA ILE A 189 4.06 -17.40 -15.81
C ILE A 189 3.15 -18.63 -15.95
N ASP A 190 3.71 -19.81 -15.67
CA ASP A 190 2.99 -21.08 -15.66
C ASP A 190 1.91 -21.07 -14.56
N PRO A 191 0.73 -21.68 -14.79
CA PRO A 191 -0.29 -21.82 -13.74
C PRO A 191 0.20 -22.45 -12.43
N ASN A 192 1.24 -23.29 -12.46
CA ASN A 192 1.83 -23.88 -11.26
C ASN A 192 2.73 -22.91 -10.46
N ASP A 193 3.21 -21.84 -11.10
CA ASP A 193 3.99 -20.77 -10.48
C ASP A 193 3.12 -19.57 -10.08
N LEU A 194 1.80 -19.71 -10.22
CA LEU A 194 0.77 -18.77 -9.77
C LEU A 194 0.13 -19.28 -8.47
N ILE A 195 0.24 -18.51 -7.39
CA ILE A 195 -0.41 -18.85 -6.10
C ILE A 195 -1.39 -17.76 -5.70
N GLU A 196 -2.59 -18.17 -5.29
CA GLU A 196 -3.64 -17.27 -4.82
C GLU A 196 -3.86 -17.42 -3.30
N LEU A 197 -3.70 -16.31 -2.58
CA LEU A 197 -3.89 -16.21 -1.14
C LEU A 197 -5.30 -15.73 -0.84
N GLN A 198 -6.07 -16.54 -0.11
CA GLN A 198 -7.50 -16.27 0.12
C GLN A 198 -7.78 -15.72 1.52
N HIS A 199 -6.88 -15.95 2.48
CA HIS A 199 -7.15 -15.71 3.90
C HIS A 199 -6.63 -14.35 4.37
N ASN A 200 -7.49 -13.55 5.04
CA ASN A 200 -7.10 -12.27 5.64
C ASN A 200 -6.57 -12.45 7.07
N TYR A 201 -5.33 -11.99 7.31
CA TYR A 201 -4.64 -12.06 8.61
C TYR A 201 -4.45 -10.70 9.29
N ARG A 202 -4.80 -9.60 8.61
CA ARG A 202 -4.59 -8.24 9.12
C ARG A 202 -5.84 -7.68 9.80
N ASN A 203 -6.98 -7.75 9.11
CA ASN A 203 -8.16 -7.01 9.50
C ASN A 203 -9.02 -7.85 10.46
N THR A 204 -9.72 -7.20 11.39
CA THR A 204 -10.85 -7.85 12.09
C THR A 204 -12.00 -8.15 11.12
N TYR A 205 -12.90 -9.08 11.50
CA TYR A 205 -14.10 -9.41 10.73
C TYR A 205 -14.90 -8.16 10.32
N SER A 206 -15.15 -7.25 11.27
CA SER A 206 -15.95 -6.05 11.04
C SER A 206 -15.31 -5.10 10.01
N ILE A 207 -13.98 -4.99 10.02
CA ILE A 207 -13.23 -4.17 9.05
C ILE A 207 -13.22 -4.84 7.67
N ALA A 208 -12.96 -6.15 7.61
CA ALA A 208 -12.99 -6.91 6.36
C ALA A 208 -14.39 -6.87 5.73
N ARG A 209 -15.45 -6.96 6.54
CA ARG A 209 -16.85 -6.82 6.10
C ARG A 209 -17.12 -5.42 5.53
N LEU A 210 -16.70 -4.35 6.22
CA LEU A 210 -16.81 -2.99 5.69
C LEU A 210 -16.01 -2.80 4.40
N ALA A 211 -14.78 -3.33 4.32
CA ALA A 211 -13.97 -3.25 3.11
C ALA A 211 -14.70 -3.87 1.91
N ARG A 212 -15.37 -5.02 2.09
CA ARG A 212 -16.15 -5.68 1.03
C ARG A 212 -17.26 -4.80 0.43
N GLU A 213 -17.82 -3.85 1.17
CA GLU A 213 -18.82 -2.90 0.62
C GLU A 213 -18.22 -1.95 -0.44
N PHE A 214 -16.91 -1.72 -0.38
CA PHE A 214 -16.17 -0.91 -1.34
C PHE A 214 -15.52 -1.74 -2.46
N TYR A 215 -15.74 -3.05 -2.46
CA TYR A 215 -15.21 -3.95 -3.47
C TYR A 215 -15.93 -3.71 -4.81
N THR A 216 -15.16 -3.49 -5.89
CA THR A 216 -15.73 -3.16 -7.21
C THR A 216 -15.94 -4.35 -8.14
N GLY A 217 -15.80 -5.58 -7.64
CA GLY A 217 -16.43 -6.71 -8.31
C GLY A 217 -15.64 -7.37 -9.43
N ASP A 218 -14.31 -7.24 -9.54
CA ASP A 218 -13.57 -8.01 -10.55
C ASP A 218 -13.74 -9.51 -10.25
N PRO A 219 -14.46 -10.29 -11.09
CA PRO A 219 -14.68 -11.72 -10.83
C PRO A 219 -13.38 -12.51 -10.87
N ALA A 220 -12.33 -11.98 -11.52
CA ALA A 220 -11.03 -12.59 -11.62
C ALA A 220 -10.17 -12.41 -10.36
N SER A 221 -10.63 -11.69 -9.33
CA SER A 221 -9.86 -11.47 -8.10
C SER A 221 -10.76 -11.37 -6.88
N PRO A 222 -11.45 -12.45 -6.47
CA PRO A 222 -12.44 -12.40 -5.40
C PRO A 222 -11.91 -11.76 -4.10
N PRO A 223 -12.78 -11.10 -3.31
CA PRO A 223 -12.35 -10.54 -2.03
C PRO A 223 -11.87 -11.67 -1.10
N PRO A 224 -10.82 -11.44 -0.29
CA PRO A 224 -10.36 -12.42 0.69
C PRO A 224 -11.48 -12.89 1.59
N ASP A 225 -11.39 -14.13 2.04
CA ASP A 225 -12.29 -14.71 3.03
C ASP A 225 -12.38 -13.85 4.28
N LEU A 226 -13.59 -13.76 4.82
CA LEU A 226 -13.79 -13.02 6.07
C LEU A 226 -13.10 -13.81 7.19
N PRO A 227 -12.26 -13.14 8.00
CA PRO A 227 -11.65 -13.78 9.16
C PRO A 227 -12.75 -14.14 10.16
N LYS A 228 -12.49 -15.10 11.05
CA LYS A 228 -13.50 -15.51 12.05
C LYS A 228 -13.95 -14.33 12.90
N SER A 229 -15.27 -14.18 13.04
CA SER A 229 -15.85 -13.14 13.89
C SER A 229 -15.47 -13.37 15.35
N LYS A 230 -15.02 -12.29 16.01
CA LYS A 230 -14.78 -12.26 17.45
C LYS A 230 -15.85 -11.34 18.07
N HIS A 231 -16.56 -11.81 19.09
CA HIS A 231 -17.66 -11.06 19.73
C HIS A 231 -17.26 -9.67 20.26
N SER A 232 -15.97 -9.45 20.53
CA SER A 232 -15.43 -8.18 21.04
C SER A 232 -14.93 -7.21 19.95
N ALA A 233 -15.05 -7.55 18.66
CA ALA A 233 -14.56 -6.70 17.59
C ALA A 233 -15.36 -5.39 17.51
N LYS A 234 -14.68 -4.24 17.56
CA LYS A 234 -15.32 -2.93 17.42
C LYS A 234 -15.92 -2.82 16.03
N ARG A 235 -17.14 -2.30 15.96
CA ARG A 235 -17.77 -1.97 14.67
C ARG A 235 -17.10 -0.71 14.10
N PRO A 236 -16.89 -0.64 12.78
CA PRO A 236 -16.52 0.60 12.13
C PRO A 236 -17.56 1.69 12.43
N LEU A 237 -17.07 2.90 12.67
CA LEU A 237 -17.89 4.04 13.08
C LEU A 237 -17.80 5.16 12.05
N LEU A 238 -18.93 5.67 11.59
CA LEU A 238 -19.07 7.00 10.99
C LEU A 238 -19.47 7.97 12.10
N PHE A 239 -18.58 8.90 12.41
CA PHE A 239 -18.80 9.93 13.42
C PHE A 239 -18.99 11.28 12.73
N GLU A 240 -20.20 11.84 12.85
CA GLU A 240 -20.52 13.17 12.38
C GLU A 240 -20.22 14.20 13.47
N TYR A 241 -19.49 15.27 13.13
CA TYR A 241 -19.06 16.26 14.11
C TYR A 241 -19.24 17.70 13.62
N ASN A 242 -19.66 18.56 14.53
CA ASN A 242 -19.75 20.00 14.33
C ASN A 242 -18.38 20.67 14.54
N ASN A 243 -18.18 21.87 13.99
CA ASN A 243 -16.89 22.56 14.08
C ASN A 243 -16.39 22.76 15.53
N ASN A 244 -17.29 22.98 16.49
CA ASN A 244 -16.95 23.09 17.92
C ASN A 244 -16.46 21.76 18.54
N GLN A 245 -16.73 20.61 17.92
CA GLN A 245 -16.29 19.29 18.35
C GLN A 245 -14.94 18.89 17.76
N PHE A 246 -14.38 19.65 16.80
CA PHE A 246 -13.10 19.34 16.18
C PHE A 246 -11.96 19.25 17.21
N GLN A 247 -11.80 20.27 18.06
CA GLN A 247 -10.75 20.26 19.09
C GLN A 247 -10.94 19.14 20.13
N PRO A 248 -12.15 18.92 20.70
CA PRO A 248 -12.42 17.74 21.53
C PRO A 248 -12.08 16.40 20.85
N MET A 249 -12.35 16.25 19.56
CA MET A 249 -12.02 15.06 18.78
C MET A 249 -10.51 14.86 18.66
N ILE A 250 -9.74 15.92 18.36
CA ILE A 250 -8.27 15.87 18.33
C ILE A 250 -7.72 15.42 19.69
N LYS A 251 -8.25 15.95 20.80
CA LYS A 251 -7.87 15.51 22.15
C LYS A 251 -8.17 14.04 22.40
N ARG A 252 -9.28 13.51 21.87
CA ARG A 252 -9.62 12.07 21.97
C ARG A 252 -8.64 11.19 21.19
N ILE A 253 -8.20 11.62 20.00
CA ILE A 253 -7.17 10.90 19.23
C ILE A 253 -5.85 10.85 20.01
N LEU A 254 -5.44 11.98 20.62
CA LEU A 254 -4.23 12.04 21.46
C LEU A 254 -4.34 11.11 22.68
N LYS A 255 -5.47 11.14 23.40
CA LYS A 255 -5.73 10.23 24.52
C LYS A 255 -5.74 8.77 24.10
N MET A 256 -6.24 8.45 22.91
CA MET A 256 -6.22 7.08 22.39
C MET A 256 -4.80 6.56 22.17
N ALA A 257 -3.93 7.41 21.61
CA ALA A 257 -2.51 7.08 21.43
C ALA A 257 -1.77 6.95 22.77
N ASP A 258 -2.09 7.82 23.73
CA ASP A 258 -1.55 7.78 25.09
C ASP A 258 -1.93 6.50 25.84
N LEU A 259 -3.18 6.07 25.75
CA LEU A 259 -3.65 4.81 26.34
C LEU A 259 -3.02 3.56 25.70
N ASN A 260 -2.49 3.68 24.48
CA ASN A 260 -1.91 2.56 23.73
C ASN A 260 -0.57 2.97 23.09
N PRO A 261 0.47 3.24 23.89
CA PRO A 261 1.70 3.88 23.42
C PRO A 261 2.50 3.01 22.43
N ASN A 262 2.19 1.72 22.34
CA ASN A 262 2.79 0.76 21.42
C ASN A 262 1.94 0.52 20.15
N ARG A 263 0.89 1.30 19.92
CA ARG A 263 0.02 1.21 18.75
C ARG A 263 0.22 2.42 17.84
N LEU A 264 0.13 2.21 16.53
CA LEU A 264 0.21 3.27 15.54
C LEU A 264 -1.19 3.61 15.02
N ILE A 265 -1.56 4.87 15.17
CA ILE A 265 -2.81 5.43 14.65
C ILE A 265 -2.52 6.10 13.30
N GLY A 266 -3.25 5.70 12.27
CA GLY A 266 -3.24 6.37 10.96
C GLY A 266 -4.37 7.38 10.86
N VAL A 267 -4.06 8.66 10.65
CA VAL A 267 -5.03 9.69 10.25
C VAL A 267 -4.87 9.89 8.75
N ILE A 268 -5.77 9.28 7.97
CA ILE A 268 -5.74 9.29 6.52
C ILE A 268 -6.63 10.42 6.00
N THR A 269 -6.04 11.33 5.23
CA THR A 269 -6.68 12.57 4.82
C THR A 269 -6.90 12.64 3.30
N PRO A 270 -7.96 13.30 2.81
CA PRO A 270 -8.29 13.37 1.39
C PRO A 270 -7.31 14.23 0.60
N ASN A 271 -6.73 15.25 1.23
CA ASN A 271 -5.89 16.24 0.57
C ASN A 271 -4.91 16.93 1.54
N ASN A 272 -3.97 17.69 0.99
CA ASN A 272 -2.92 18.39 1.74
C ASN A 272 -3.44 19.45 2.73
N LYS A 273 -4.63 20.03 2.47
CA LYS A 273 -5.24 21.04 3.36
C LYS A 273 -5.73 20.38 4.64
N VAL A 274 -6.49 19.29 4.51
CA VAL A 274 -6.96 18.49 5.64
C VAL A 274 -5.77 17.88 6.39
N ARG A 275 -4.75 17.36 5.68
CA ARG A 275 -3.51 16.86 6.30
C ARG A 275 -2.86 17.87 7.23
N ARG A 276 -2.63 19.10 6.75
CA ARG A 276 -2.06 20.17 7.56
C ARG A 276 -2.95 20.51 8.75
N ARG A 277 -4.25 20.70 8.53
CA ARG A 277 -5.23 21.00 9.60
C ARG A 277 -5.15 19.98 10.74
N TYR A 278 -5.19 18.68 10.43
CA TYR A 278 -5.13 17.62 11.44
C TYR A 278 -3.75 17.53 12.10
N PHE A 279 -2.67 17.57 11.32
CA PHE A 279 -1.31 17.51 11.84
C PHE A 279 -1.00 18.67 12.79
N ASP A 280 -1.31 19.90 12.39
CA ASP A 280 -1.08 21.09 13.19
C ASP A 280 -1.93 21.05 14.46
N ALA A 281 -3.21 20.69 14.36
CA ALA A 281 -4.09 20.56 15.53
C ALA A 281 -3.56 19.50 16.51
N LEU A 282 -3.13 18.33 16.03
CA LEU A 282 -2.52 17.29 16.88
C LEU A 282 -1.23 17.77 17.54
N LYS A 283 -0.42 18.57 16.85
CA LYS A 283 0.85 19.10 17.39
C LYS A 283 0.66 20.15 18.46
N ILE A 284 -0.29 21.08 18.27
CA ILE A 284 -0.48 22.23 19.17
C ILE A 284 -1.52 21.99 20.27
N SER A 285 -2.35 20.95 20.17
CA SER A 285 -3.43 20.72 21.14
C SER A 285 -2.85 20.48 22.53
N ASP A 286 -3.35 21.25 23.49
CA ASP A 286 -3.04 21.10 24.91
C ASP A 286 -4.03 20.11 25.55
N VAL A 287 -3.49 18.99 26.01
CA VAL A 287 -4.23 17.90 26.62
C VAL A 287 -3.35 17.25 27.68
N GLN A 288 -3.92 17.00 28.85
CA GLN A 288 -3.28 16.21 29.88
C GLN A 288 -3.24 14.74 29.45
N LEU A 289 -2.04 14.17 29.43
CA LEU A 289 -1.74 12.79 29.07
C LEU A 289 -1.07 12.10 30.25
N ASP A 290 -1.26 10.79 30.37
CA ASP A 290 -0.69 9.98 31.44
C ASP A 290 0.75 9.56 31.12
N ASN A 291 1.14 9.52 29.84
CA ASN A 291 2.49 9.22 29.36
C ASN A 291 3.10 10.40 28.59
N GLU A 292 4.33 10.20 28.07
CA GLU A 292 4.97 11.12 27.13
C GLU A 292 4.05 11.40 25.93
N ARG A 293 4.11 12.64 25.42
CA ARG A 293 3.32 13.03 24.25
C ARG A 293 3.62 12.07 23.09
N PRO A 294 2.59 11.47 22.45
CA PRO A 294 2.81 10.53 21.37
C PRO A 294 3.57 11.20 20.22
N ARG A 295 4.44 10.43 19.56
CA ARG A 295 5.05 10.86 18.29
C ARG A 295 3.94 11.15 17.30
N ILE A 296 4.01 12.33 16.68
CA ILE A 296 3.09 12.75 15.63
C ILE A 296 3.92 13.05 14.39
N GLU A 297 3.70 12.29 13.33
CA GLU A 297 4.45 12.35 12.08
C GLU A 297 3.52 12.64 10.90
N THR A 298 4.07 13.18 9.82
CA THR A 298 3.33 13.40 8.58
C THR A 298 4.23 13.19 7.38
N TYR A 299 3.63 12.74 6.27
CA TYR A 299 4.30 12.64 4.98
C TYR A 299 3.73 13.63 3.98
N GLN A 300 4.62 14.32 3.29
CA GLN A 300 4.29 15.12 2.11
C GLN A 300 5.10 14.59 0.93
N SER A 301 4.41 14.23 -0.15
CA SER A 301 5.07 13.84 -1.40
C SER A 301 6.10 14.90 -1.83
N GLY A 302 7.28 14.45 -2.24
CA GLY A 302 8.40 15.31 -2.61
C GLY A 302 9.25 15.82 -1.45
N LYS A 303 8.90 15.53 -0.19
CA LYS A 303 9.76 15.78 0.97
C LYS A 303 10.34 14.45 1.46
N ASP A 304 11.65 14.43 1.67
CA ASP A 304 12.28 13.33 2.36
C ASP A 304 12.06 13.49 3.87
N ALA A 305 11.45 12.48 4.49
CA ALA A 305 11.25 12.37 5.91
C ALA A 305 11.51 10.92 6.28
N GLU A 306 12.38 10.67 7.26
CA GLU A 306 12.53 9.34 7.85
C GLU A 306 11.39 9.14 8.85
N LEU A 307 10.41 8.31 8.49
CA LEU A 307 9.25 8.03 9.33
C LEU A 307 9.43 6.69 10.05
N LEU A 308 8.98 6.61 11.29
CA LEU A 308 9.08 5.40 12.10
C LEU A 308 7.74 4.65 12.12
N PHE A 309 7.75 3.43 11.58
CA PHE A 309 6.61 2.52 11.50
C PHE A 309 6.68 1.38 12.53
N ASP A 310 7.84 1.15 13.15
CA ASP A 310 8.08 0.12 14.17
C ASP A 310 7.81 0.58 15.61
N GLU A 311 7.37 1.83 15.78
CA GLU A 311 7.03 2.45 17.06
C GLU A 311 5.60 3.03 17.04
N GLY A 312 4.94 3.06 18.20
CA GLY A 312 3.60 3.63 18.32
C GLY A 312 3.57 5.15 18.11
N GLY A 313 2.37 5.72 18.03
CA GLY A 313 2.16 7.15 17.80
C GLY A 313 1.03 7.43 16.82
N ILE A 314 1.09 8.58 16.17
CA ILE A 314 0.08 9.07 15.23
C ILE A 314 0.76 9.49 13.92
N MET A 315 0.28 8.96 12.81
CA MET A 315 0.78 9.27 11.48
C MET A 315 -0.32 9.91 10.63
N VAL A 316 -0.09 11.13 10.17
CA VAL A 316 -1.06 11.91 9.37
C VAL A 316 -0.61 11.95 7.91
N ILE A 317 -1.32 11.25 7.03
CA ILE A 317 -0.93 11.06 5.62
C ILE A 317 -2.11 11.20 4.67
N ASN A 318 -1.84 11.52 3.40
CA ASN A 318 -2.89 11.52 2.40
C ASN A 318 -3.31 10.09 2.03
N ALA A 319 -4.55 9.93 1.57
CA ALA A 319 -5.13 8.67 1.10
C ALA A 319 -4.26 7.93 0.08
N GLN A 320 -3.68 8.65 -0.88
CA GLN A 320 -2.81 8.05 -1.91
C GLN A 320 -1.50 7.51 -1.35
N SER A 321 -1.06 8.00 -0.18
CA SER A 321 0.19 7.59 0.46
C SER A 321 0.02 6.43 1.45
N CYS A 322 -1.22 6.01 1.75
CA CYS A 322 -1.46 4.96 2.74
C CYS A 322 -1.25 3.53 2.20
N LYS A 323 -1.15 3.36 0.87
CA LYS A 323 -1.01 2.05 0.25
C LYS A 323 0.27 1.36 0.70
N GLY A 324 0.15 0.06 0.99
CA GLY A 324 1.22 -0.76 1.58
C GLY A 324 1.44 -0.58 3.08
N LEU A 325 0.81 0.41 3.73
CA LEU A 325 0.97 0.65 5.16
C LEU A 325 -0.09 -0.06 6.00
N GLU A 326 0.15 -0.14 7.31
CA GLU A 326 -0.75 -0.78 8.28
C GLU A 326 -0.79 0.01 9.59
N PHE A 327 -1.99 0.18 10.14
CA PHE A 327 -2.25 0.93 11.37
C PHE A 327 -3.14 0.12 12.30
N ASP A 328 -2.86 0.18 13.59
CA ASP A 328 -3.70 -0.45 14.62
C ASP A 328 -5.11 0.17 14.61
N THR A 329 -5.20 1.48 14.41
CA THR A 329 -6.46 2.22 14.27
C THR A 329 -6.34 3.23 13.14
N VAL A 330 -7.39 3.33 12.32
CA VAL A 330 -7.46 4.28 11.20
C VAL A 330 -8.60 5.28 11.42
N PHE A 331 -8.26 6.56 11.33
CA PHE A 331 -9.22 7.66 11.17
C PHE A 331 -9.22 8.10 9.71
N LEU A 332 -10.35 7.98 9.01
CA LEU A 332 -10.55 8.62 7.71
C LEU A 332 -11.07 10.03 7.95
N ALA A 333 -10.19 11.02 7.85
CA ALA A 333 -10.47 12.40 8.20
C ALA A 333 -11.29 13.11 7.13
N ASP A 334 -12.30 13.88 7.57
CA ASP A 334 -13.15 14.78 6.78
C ASP A 334 -13.57 14.12 5.45
N ILE A 335 -14.27 12.98 5.51
CA ILE A 335 -14.59 12.20 4.30
C ILE A 335 -15.41 12.99 3.27
N ASN A 336 -16.11 14.04 3.72
CA ASN A 336 -16.82 15.03 2.89
C ASN A 336 -15.90 15.81 1.93
N GLU A 337 -14.60 15.90 2.21
CA GLU A 337 -13.62 16.60 1.36
C GLU A 337 -13.06 15.70 0.24
N HIS A 338 -13.52 14.44 0.13
CA HIS A 338 -13.24 13.61 -1.04
C HIS A 338 -14.12 14.02 -2.23
N TYR A 339 -13.49 14.31 -3.37
CA TYR A 339 -14.18 14.40 -4.65
C TYR A 339 -14.71 13.02 -5.08
N LEU A 340 -15.93 12.95 -5.58
CA LEU A 340 -16.51 11.78 -6.23
C LEU A 340 -16.92 12.15 -7.66
N ASN A 341 -16.36 11.46 -8.65
CA ASN A 341 -16.84 11.55 -10.02
C ASN A 341 -18.02 10.58 -10.18
N SER A 342 -19.24 11.10 -10.35
CA SER A 342 -20.45 10.28 -10.49
C SER A 342 -20.42 9.34 -11.69
N SER A 343 -19.63 9.65 -12.73
CA SER A 343 -19.45 8.78 -13.90
C SER A 343 -18.46 7.64 -13.66
N MET A 344 -17.61 7.74 -12.63
CA MET A 344 -16.59 6.75 -12.28
C MET A 344 -16.54 6.49 -10.76
N PRO A 345 -17.65 6.04 -10.15
CA PRO A 345 -17.73 5.85 -8.69
C PRO A 345 -16.76 4.77 -8.19
N ASP A 346 -16.41 3.80 -9.05
CA ASP A 346 -15.55 2.68 -8.71
C ASP A 346 -14.11 3.11 -8.37
N GLN A 347 -13.59 4.17 -8.99
CA GLN A 347 -12.28 4.72 -8.61
C GLN A 347 -12.27 5.16 -7.14
N LYS A 348 -13.38 5.76 -6.68
CA LYS A 348 -13.49 6.19 -5.28
C LYS A 348 -13.73 5.02 -4.34
N LYS A 349 -14.54 4.04 -4.74
CA LYS A 349 -14.72 2.79 -3.99
C LYS A 349 -13.39 2.07 -3.78
N ARG A 350 -12.56 1.89 -4.82
CA ARG A 350 -11.21 1.31 -4.70
C ARG A 350 -10.32 2.08 -3.72
N LEU A 351 -10.37 3.42 -3.73
CA LEU A 351 -9.64 4.22 -2.74
C LEU A 351 -10.12 3.94 -1.31
N PHE A 352 -11.43 3.88 -1.08
CA PHE A 352 -12.00 3.54 0.24
C PHE A 352 -11.67 2.11 0.64
N TYR A 353 -11.68 1.16 -0.29
CA TYR A 353 -11.23 -0.21 -0.08
C TYR A 353 -9.79 -0.25 0.45
N VAL A 354 -8.87 0.45 -0.22
CA VAL A 354 -7.47 0.57 0.21
C VAL A 354 -7.37 1.18 1.60
N MET A 355 -8.03 2.32 1.84
CA MET A 355 -7.98 3.07 3.11
C MET A 355 -8.51 2.27 4.30
N VAL A 356 -9.68 1.65 4.16
CA VAL A 356 -10.31 0.83 5.21
C VAL A 356 -9.44 -0.39 5.53
N ALA A 357 -8.91 -1.05 4.51
CA ALA A 357 -8.10 -2.26 4.68
C ALA A 357 -6.71 -2.01 5.30
N ARG A 358 -6.32 -0.76 5.58
CA ARG A 358 -5.09 -0.43 6.32
C ARG A 358 -5.24 -0.68 7.83
N ALA A 359 -6.46 -0.77 8.35
CA ALA A 359 -6.73 -0.87 9.77
C ALA A 359 -6.69 -2.32 10.29
N ILE A 360 -5.98 -2.55 11.39
CA ILE A 360 -5.95 -3.85 12.05
C ILE A 360 -7.18 -4.01 12.95
N ASP A 361 -7.37 -3.10 13.93
CA ASP A 361 -8.38 -3.26 14.99
C ASP A 361 -9.60 -2.35 14.86
N SER A 362 -9.45 -1.13 14.32
CA SER A 362 -10.55 -0.16 14.32
C SER A 362 -10.48 0.85 13.17
N VAL A 363 -11.64 1.17 12.61
CA VAL A 363 -11.85 2.21 11.59
C VAL A 363 -12.88 3.21 12.10
N ILE A 364 -12.53 4.50 12.04
CA ILE A 364 -13.43 5.61 12.33
C ILE A 364 -13.42 6.55 11.11
N MET A 365 -14.57 6.79 10.50
CA MET A 365 -14.75 7.79 9.45
C MET A 365 -15.28 9.07 10.08
N LEU A 366 -14.63 10.19 9.81
CA LEU A 366 -14.99 11.50 10.35
C LEU A 366 -15.68 12.31 9.26
N LYS A 367 -16.88 12.80 9.54
CA LYS A 367 -17.67 13.63 8.64
C LYS A 367 -18.00 14.95 9.33
N GLU A 368 -17.70 16.07 8.67
CA GLU A 368 -18.16 17.37 9.17
C GLU A 368 -19.66 17.52 8.93
N ALA A 369 -20.40 17.88 9.98
CA ALA A 369 -21.82 18.19 9.91
C ALA A 369 -22.09 19.40 9.00
N ASP A 370 -23.29 19.45 8.43
CA ASP A 370 -23.80 20.54 7.56
C ASP A 370 -22.97 20.81 6.29
N LYS A 371 -22.03 19.93 5.94
CA LYS A 371 -21.29 19.97 4.68
C LYS A 371 -21.78 18.90 3.72
N HIS A 372 -21.86 19.25 2.44
CA HIS A 372 -22.11 18.27 1.38
C HIS A 372 -21.01 17.20 1.39
N CYS A 373 -21.41 15.93 1.38
CA CYS A 373 -20.51 14.79 1.40
C CYS A 373 -20.71 13.96 0.12
N PRO A 374 -19.90 14.18 -0.93
CA PRO A 374 -20.06 13.46 -2.20
C PRO A 374 -19.99 11.94 -2.04
N VAL A 375 -19.14 11.46 -1.13
CA VAL A 375 -18.92 10.03 -0.90
C VAL A 375 -20.02 9.34 -0.11
N GLU A 376 -21.02 10.06 0.42
CA GLU A 376 -22.18 9.45 1.10
C GLU A 376 -22.88 8.42 0.19
N ALA A 377 -22.89 8.66 -1.14
CA ALA A 377 -23.48 7.78 -2.14
C ALA A 377 -22.81 6.39 -2.22
N ILE A 378 -21.57 6.24 -1.76
CA ILE A 378 -20.84 4.97 -1.78
C ILE A 378 -20.70 4.33 -0.40
N LEU A 379 -21.20 4.96 0.68
CA LEU A 379 -21.13 4.40 2.02
C LEU A 379 -22.22 3.33 2.23
N PRO A 380 -21.91 2.24 2.96
CA PRO A 380 -22.90 1.20 3.24
C PRO A 380 -23.98 1.70 4.19
N LYS A 381 -25.23 1.34 3.91
CA LYS A 381 -26.39 1.77 4.70
C LYS A 381 -26.69 0.86 5.91
N ASP A 382 -26.15 -0.36 5.92
CA ASP A 382 -26.36 -1.33 7.00
C ASP A 382 -25.62 -0.87 8.29
N PRO A 383 -26.34 -0.60 9.40
CA PRO A 383 -25.72 -0.21 10.67
C PRO A 383 -24.90 -1.33 11.34
N ASP A 384 -25.09 -2.59 10.94
CA ASP A 384 -24.22 -3.68 11.39
C ASP A 384 -22.88 -3.73 10.63
N VAL A 385 -22.75 -2.99 9.53
CA VAL A 385 -21.47 -2.80 8.80
C VAL A 385 -20.80 -1.49 9.21
N LEU A 386 -21.57 -0.41 9.29
CA LEU A 386 -21.09 0.93 9.62
C LEU A 386 -22.04 1.61 10.59
N GLU A 387 -21.64 1.65 11.87
CA GLU A 387 -22.37 2.36 12.92
C GLU A 387 -22.30 3.87 12.66
N ARG A 388 -23.38 4.62 12.91
CA ARG A 388 -23.45 6.08 12.71
C ARG A 388 -23.73 6.77 14.03
N LYS A 389 -22.92 7.77 14.40
CA LYS A 389 -23.07 8.55 15.64
C LYS A 389 -22.86 10.04 15.42
#